data_AF-A0A1L9U2M7-F1
#
_entry.id   AF-A0A1L9U2M7-F1
#
_cell.length_a   1.000
_cell.length_b   1.000
_cell.length_c   1.000
_cell.angle_alpha   90.00
_cell.angle_beta   90.00
_cell.angle_gamma   90.00
#
_symmetry.space_group_name_H-M   'P 1'
#
loop_
_entity.id
_entity.type
_entity.pdbx_description
1 polymer ?
#
loop_
_entity_poly.entity_id
_entity_poly.type
_entity_poly.pdbx_seq_one_letter_code
_entity_poly.pdbx_strand_id
1 'polypeptide(L)'
;MHFLPLAALPFLASAASAAPTCNHSNLNTTVGLYTVKAGDTIASVSNTFNRGICDIARLNRMADPTIPFLTGEQLLIPPETCTPDNSTCLLTPSPTDNYADCVSGGPHTYYTIKGDTIRTIALRLNITVEALSATVQGGVSDPDALVQVDNFMKVPQCSPSVCDVEPYHFTYGTYKDLADKVGSTVGQIMAFNPTYNHSDVARGQGAVVTLPMNCRNLGDNVTVIS
;
A
#
# COMPACT_ATOMS: atom_id res chain seq x y z
N MET A 1 30.69 63.23 -13.75
CA MET A 1 30.07 62.08 -13.05
C MET A 1 29.68 61.08 -14.13
N HIS A 2 30.43 60.00 -14.24
CA HIS A 2 30.33 59.02 -15.33
C HIS A 2 29.18 58.03 -15.08
N PHE A 3 28.34 57.84 -16.10
CA PHE A 3 27.29 56.83 -16.15
C PHE A 3 27.90 55.45 -16.46
N LEU A 4 27.56 54.42 -15.67
CA LEU A 4 27.76 53.01 -16.03
C LEU A 4 26.41 52.39 -16.43
N PRO A 5 26.32 51.68 -17.57
CA PRO A 5 25.09 50.99 -17.95
C PRO A 5 25.00 49.61 -17.27
N LEU A 6 23.78 49.23 -16.91
CA LEU A 6 23.42 47.94 -16.34
C LEU A 6 23.53 46.85 -17.42
N ALA A 7 24.41 45.86 -17.22
CA ALA A 7 24.55 44.73 -18.13
C ALA A 7 23.38 43.73 -17.93
N ALA A 8 22.70 43.39 -19.03
CA ALA A 8 21.65 42.36 -19.04
C ALA A 8 22.28 40.96 -19.04
N LEU A 9 21.89 40.13 -18.08
CA LEU A 9 22.26 38.71 -17.99
C LEU A 9 21.42 37.88 -18.99
N PRO A 10 22.01 36.90 -19.70
CA PRO A 10 21.27 36.06 -20.62
C PRO A 10 20.48 35.00 -19.85
N PHE A 11 19.19 34.85 -20.17
CA PHE A 11 18.36 33.73 -19.76
C PHE A 11 18.86 32.45 -20.46
N LEU A 12 19.34 31.48 -19.68
CA LEU A 12 19.56 30.12 -20.16
C LEU A 12 18.19 29.42 -20.26
N ALA A 13 17.72 29.21 -21.49
CA ALA A 13 16.56 28.37 -21.75
C ALA A 13 16.90 26.91 -21.44
N SER A 14 16.21 26.33 -20.46
CA SER A 14 16.32 24.91 -20.13
C SER A 14 15.64 24.11 -21.25
N ALA A 15 16.42 23.31 -21.99
CA ALA A 15 15.89 22.40 -22.99
C ALA A 15 15.17 21.24 -22.29
N ALA A 16 13.84 21.23 -22.33
CA ALA A 16 13.04 20.09 -21.91
C ALA A 16 13.35 18.90 -22.84
N SER A 17 13.95 17.85 -22.29
CA SER A 17 14.13 16.57 -22.99
C SER A 17 12.76 15.97 -23.27
N ALA A 18 12.41 15.84 -24.55
CA ALA A 18 11.20 15.14 -24.97
C ALA A 18 11.29 13.69 -24.51
N ALA A 19 10.32 13.24 -23.69
CA ALA A 19 10.17 11.84 -23.35
C ALA A 19 10.02 11.01 -24.63
N PRO A 20 10.59 9.79 -24.71
CA PRO A 20 10.44 8.94 -25.88
C PRO A 20 8.95 8.73 -26.15
N THR A 21 8.51 9.00 -27.39
CA THR A 21 7.14 8.79 -27.82
C THR A 21 6.88 7.28 -27.85
N CYS A 22 6.12 6.80 -26.88
CA CYS A 22 5.69 5.41 -26.87
C CYS A 22 4.70 5.15 -28.02
N ASN A 23 4.95 4.09 -28.80
CA ASN A 23 4.07 3.70 -29.90
C ASN A 23 3.03 2.69 -29.40
N HIS A 24 1.80 3.17 -29.20
CA HIS A 24 0.69 2.35 -28.71
C HIS A 24 0.40 1.12 -29.61
N SER A 25 0.67 1.21 -30.91
CA SER A 25 0.41 0.14 -31.87
C SER A 25 1.33 -1.07 -31.73
N ASN A 26 2.44 -0.94 -31.02
CA ASN A 26 3.43 -2.00 -30.81
C ASN A 26 3.40 -2.61 -29.40
N LEU A 27 2.46 -2.18 -28.55
CA LEU A 27 2.33 -2.70 -27.20
C LEU A 27 1.86 -4.15 -27.23
N ASN A 28 2.51 -5.03 -26.47
CA ASN A 28 1.97 -6.36 -26.20
C ASN A 28 0.70 -6.27 -25.34
N THR A 29 -0.44 -6.55 -25.94
CA THR A 29 -1.77 -6.46 -25.30
C THR A 29 -2.17 -7.72 -24.53
N THR A 30 -1.29 -8.72 -24.44
CA THR A 30 -1.59 -10.02 -23.85
C THR A 30 -1.36 -10.01 -22.35
N VAL A 31 -2.27 -10.64 -21.59
CA VAL A 31 -2.06 -10.97 -20.18
C VAL A 31 -1.26 -12.27 -20.08
N GLY A 32 -0.14 -12.23 -19.35
CA GLY A 32 0.68 -13.40 -19.08
C GLY A 32 0.38 -14.02 -17.70
N LEU A 33 0.83 -15.26 -17.49
CA LEU A 33 0.85 -15.91 -16.19
C LEU A 33 2.30 -16.22 -15.81
N TYR A 34 2.71 -15.80 -14.62
CA TYR A 34 4.05 -15.98 -14.09
C TYR A 34 4.01 -16.78 -12.78
N THR A 35 4.90 -17.75 -12.65
CA THR A 35 5.10 -18.49 -11.40
C THR A 35 6.28 -17.90 -10.64
N VAL A 36 6.02 -17.38 -9.45
CA VAL A 36 7.00 -16.79 -8.54
C VAL A 36 8.12 -17.77 -8.22
N LYS A 37 9.36 -17.29 -8.31
CA LYS A 37 10.57 -18.03 -7.96
C LYS A 37 11.11 -17.57 -6.61
N ALA A 38 11.99 -18.39 -6.02
CA ALA A 38 12.63 -18.04 -4.77
C ALA A 38 13.43 -16.73 -4.91
N GLY A 39 13.15 -15.78 -4.02
CA GLY A 39 13.80 -14.46 -4.01
C GLY A 39 13.13 -13.40 -4.89
N ASP A 40 12.05 -13.74 -5.61
CA ASP A 40 11.28 -12.73 -6.35
C ASP A 40 10.61 -11.72 -5.41
N THR A 41 10.55 -10.48 -5.88
CA THR A 41 9.79 -9.38 -5.31
C THR A 41 8.93 -8.76 -6.39
N ILE A 42 7.90 -7.97 -6.04
CA ILE A 42 7.09 -7.29 -7.05
C ILE A 42 7.95 -6.41 -7.97
N ALA A 43 9.01 -5.80 -7.43
CA ALA A 43 9.96 -4.99 -8.19
C ALA A 43 10.80 -5.82 -9.16
N SER A 44 11.31 -6.99 -8.75
CA SER A 44 12.08 -7.86 -9.67
C SER A 44 11.22 -8.43 -10.79
N VAL A 45 9.96 -8.76 -10.49
CA VAL A 45 8.98 -9.22 -11.50
C VAL A 45 8.63 -8.07 -12.45
N SER A 46 8.30 -6.89 -11.93
CA SER A 46 8.06 -5.67 -12.71
C SER A 46 9.21 -5.38 -13.68
N ASN A 47 10.45 -5.40 -13.21
CA ASN A 47 11.64 -5.18 -14.04
C ASN A 47 11.83 -6.26 -15.11
N THR A 48 11.61 -7.53 -14.76
CA THR A 48 11.77 -8.67 -15.68
C THR A 48 10.81 -8.58 -16.86
N PHE A 49 9.57 -8.14 -16.60
CA PHE A 49 8.53 -8.05 -17.61
C PHE A 49 8.38 -6.65 -18.21
N ASN A 50 9.14 -5.65 -17.75
CA ASN A 50 8.96 -4.24 -18.11
C ASN A 50 7.50 -3.79 -17.95
N ARG A 51 6.94 -3.99 -16.75
CA ARG A 51 5.57 -3.59 -16.35
C ARG A 51 5.62 -2.76 -15.08
N GLY A 52 4.60 -1.94 -14.83
CA GLY A 52 4.51 -1.19 -13.59
C GLY A 52 4.25 -2.11 -12.40
N ILE A 53 4.90 -1.83 -11.26
CA ILE A 53 4.61 -2.50 -9.98
C ILE A 53 3.12 -2.46 -9.67
N CYS A 54 2.51 -1.28 -9.79
CA CYS A 54 1.09 -1.08 -9.48
C CYS A 54 0.17 -1.63 -10.56
N ASP A 55 0.61 -1.68 -11.82
CA ASP A 55 -0.14 -2.36 -12.88
C ASP A 55 -0.27 -3.85 -12.59
N ILE A 56 0.83 -4.51 -12.18
CA ILE A 56 0.81 -5.92 -11.75
C ILE A 56 -0.05 -6.07 -10.50
N ALA A 57 0.17 -5.24 -9.48
CA ALA A 57 -0.52 -5.38 -8.20
C ALA A 57 -2.05 -5.26 -8.33
N ARG A 58 -2.53 -4.29 -9.12
CA ARG A 58 -3.97 -4.08 -9.35
C ARG A 58 -4.63 -5.20 -10.12
N LEU A 59 -3.93 -5.75 -11.13
CA LEU A 59 -4.42 -6.90 -11.87
C LEU A 59 -4.51 -8.15 -10.98
N ASN A 60 -3.64 -8.26 -9.98
CA ASN A 60 -3.63 -9.37 -9.03
C ASN A 60 -4.40 -9.07 -7.73
N ARG A 61 -5.10 -7.94 -7.66
CA ARG A 61 -5.91 -7.55 -6.50
C ARG A 61 -5.14 -7.62 -5.19
N MET A 62 -3.87 -7.22 -5.17
CA MET A 62 -3.01 -7.43 -4.01
C MET A 62 -3.49 -6.61 -2.81
N ALA A 63 -3.46 -7.21 -1.61
CA ALA A 63 -3.68 -6.50 -0.36
C ALA A 63 -2.61 -5.40 -0.22
N ASP A 64 -1.34 -5.78 -0.30
CA ASP A 64 -0.21 -4.87 -0.28
C ASP A 64 0.90 -5.45 -1.18
N PRO A 65 1.39 -4.73 -2.21
CA PRO A 65 2.41 -5.23 -3.13
C PRO A 65 3.76 -5.54 -2.48
N THR A 66 3.99 -5.04 -1.26
CA THR A 66 5.24 -5.23 -0.51
C THR A 66 5.26 -6.52 0.30
N ILE A 67 4.12 -7.24 0.39
CA ILE A 67 4.09 -8.56 1.05
C ILE A 67 5.03 -9.51 0.30
N PRO A 68 6.00 -10.14 0.98
CA PRO A 68 6.92 -11.08 0.34
C PRO A 68 6.18 -12.27 -0.27
N PHE A 69 6.43 -12.54 -1.55
CA PHE A 69 5.82 -13.66 -2.24
C PHE A 69 6.21 -15.02 -1.63
N LEU A 70 5.35 -16.00 -1.87
CA LEU A 70 5.65 -17.42 -1.67
C LEU A 70 6.08 -18.03 -3.01
N THR A 71 7.17 -18.78 -3.00
CA THR A 71 7.63 -19.52 -4.18
C THR A 71 6.51 -20.42 -4.70
N GLY A 72 6.25 -20.37 -6.00
CA GLY A 72 5.18 -21.12 -6.65
C GLY A 72 3.84 -20.39 -6.76
N GLU A 73 3.68 -19.22 -6.12
CA GLU A 73 2.51 -18.36 -6.33
C GLU A 73 2.40 -17.94 -7.81
N GLN A 74 1.16 -17.76 -8.27
CA GLN A 74 0.88 -17.34 -9.63
C GLN A 74 0.49 -15.86 -9.66
N LEU A 75 1.15 -15.10 -10.52
CA LEU A 75 0.88 -13.70 -10.79
C LEU A 75 0.46 -13.52 -12.25
N LEU A 76 -0.59 -12.75 -12.47
CA LEU A 76 -0.91 -12.23 -13.79
C LEU A 76 0.03 -11.07 -14.13
N ILE A 77 0.57 -11.10 -15.34
CA ILE A 77 1.40 -10.04 -15.88
C ILE A 77 0.53 -9.23 -16.85
N PRO A 78 0.33 -7.92 -16.60
CA PRO A 78 -0.57 -7.10 -17.39
C PRO A 78 -0.05 -6.87 -18.82
N PRO A 79 -0.94 -6.42 -19.73
CA PRO A 79 -0.56 -5.81 -20.99
C PRO A 79 0.45 -4.67 -20.81
N GLU A 80 1.20 -4.34 -21.85
CA GLU A 80 2.07 -3.16 -21.82
C GLU A 80 1.25 -1.88 -21.80
N THR A 81 1.78 -0.88 -21.12
CA THR A 81 1.26 0.48 -21.17
C THR A 81 2.43 1.42 -21.45
N CYS A 82 2.12 2.58 -22.02
CA CYS A 82 3.13 3.60 -22.26
C CYS A 82 3.56 4.37 -21.01
N THR A 83 2.79 4.23 -19.94
CA THR A 83 3.02 4.92 -18.66
C THR A 83 2.90 3.90 -17.54
N PRO A 84 3.90 3.00 -17.37
CA PRO A 84 3.88 2.03 -16.29
C PRO A 84 3.84 2.71 -14.92
N ASP A 85 2.92 2.29 -14.07
CA ASP A 85 2.79 2.84 -12.72
C ASP A 85 3.58 1.99 -11.73
N ASN A 86 4.60 2.61 -11.11
CA ASN A 86 5.51 1.94 -10.20
C ASN A 86 5.34 2.33 -8.73
N SER A 87 4.42 3.25 -8.39
CA SER A 87 4.44 3.84 -7.05
C SER A 87 3.09 4.18 -6.44
N THR A 88 2.04 4.46 -7.21
CA THR A 88 0.83 5.07 -6.62
C THR A 88 0.05 4.15 -5.67
N CYS A 89 0.24 2.84 -5.81
CA CYS A 89 -0.34 1.80 -4.95
C CYS A 89 0.55 1.42 -3.75
N LEU A 90 1.76 1.98 -3.65
CA LEU A 90 2.71 1.67 -2.58
C LEU A 90 2.52 2.62 -1.39
N LEU A 91 2.74 2.09 -0.19
CA LEU A 91 2.86 2.91 1.01
C LEU A 91 4.29 3.39 1.15
N THR A 92 4.53 4.68 0.93
CA THR A 92 5.83 5.32 1.11
C THR A 92 5.75 6.35 2.23
N PRO A 93 6.43 6.14 3.37
CA PRO A 93 6.41 7.10 4.46
C PRO A 93 7.09 8.41 4.05
N SER A 94 6.51 9.54 4.45
CA SER A 94 7.07 10.87 4.29
C SER A 94 7.36 11.52 5.65
N PRO A 95 8.43 12.32 5.78
CA PRO A 95 8.70 13.09 7.01
C PRO A 95 7.59 14.08 7.41
N THR A 96 6.70 14.42 6.47
CA THR A 96 5.56 15.32 6.71
C THR A 96 4.26 14.58 7.02
N ASP A 97 4.27 13.24 7.03
CA ASP A 97 3.08 12.47 7.33
C ASP A 97 2.68 12.65 8.79
N ASN A 98 1.38 12.86 9.00
CA ASN A 98 0.79 12.96 10.33
C ASN A 98 0.06 11.65 10.65
N TYR A 99 0.77 10.71 11.27
CA TYR A 99 0.21 9.44 11.70
C TYR A 99 -0.61 9.60 12.98
N ALA A 100 -1.69 8.84 13.12
CA ALA A 100 -2.54 8.87 14.31
C ALA A 100 -1.96 8.04 15.46
N ASP A 101 -2.42 8.25 16.69
CA ASP A 101 -2.02 7.44 17.85
C ASP A 101 -2.94 6.23 18.12
N CYS A 102 -4.02 6.08 17.32
CA CYS A 102 -4.92 4.96 17.41
C CYS A 102 -5.73 4.80 16.12
N VAL A 103 -6.32 3.62 15.94
CA VAL A 103 -7.17 3.29 14.80
C VAL A 103 -8.63 3.60 15.13
N SER A 104 -9.26 4.47 14.34
CA SER A 104 -10.69 4.78 14.46
C SER A 104 -11.56 3.65 13.91
N GLY A 105 -12.57 3.25 14.68
CA GLY A 105 -13.55 2.21 14.36
C GLY A 105 -13.04 0.77 14.46
N GLY A 106 -11.77 0.58 14.82
CA GLY A 106 -11.14 -0.73 14.93
C GLY A 106 -10.59 -1.28 13.61
N PRO A 107 -10.19 -2.56 13.57
CA PRO A 107 -10.36 -3.55 14.63
C PRO A 107 -9.29 -3.44 15.74
N HIS A 108 -9.51 -4.15 16.86
CA HIS A 108 -8.61 -4.15 18.03
C HIS A 108 -7.43 -5.12 17.90
N THR A 109 -7.38 -5.90 16.82
CA THR A 109 -6.33 -6.88 16.56
C THR A 109 -5.91 -6.89 15.10
N TYR A 110 -4.64 -7.19 14.85
CA TYR A 110 -4.05 -7.39 13.53
C TYR A 110 -3.46 -8.79 13.44
N TYR A 111 -3.73 -9.52 12.36
CA TYR A 111 -3.15 -10.83 12.12
C TYR A 111 -1.79 -10.67 11.42
N THR A 112 -0.72 -11.12 12.08
CA THR A 112 0.65 -10.95 11.58
C THR A 112 0.96 -11.92 10.46
N ILE A 113 1.53 -11.41 9.38
CA ILE A 113 1.88 -12.16 8.18
C ILE A 113 3.39 -12.10 7.90
N LYS A 114 3.84 -12.93 6.94
CA LYS A 114 5.24 -12.97 6.52
C LYS A 114 5.74 -11.58 6.12
N GLY A 115 6.89 -11.19 6.66
CA GLY A 115 7.54 -9.90 6.36
C GLY A 115 7.07 -8.74 7.23
N ASP A 116 6.14 -8.97 8.16
CA ASP A 116 5.71 -7.95 9.09
C ASP A 116 6.81 -7.53 10.06
N THR A 117 6.84 -6.24 10.32
CA THR A 117 7.54 -5.60 11.42
C THR A 117 6.56 -4.64 12.11
N ILE A 118 6.89 -4.14 13.30
CA ILE A 118 6.06 -3.12 13.94
C ILE A 118 5.97 -1.87 13.06
N ARG A 119 7.06 -1.50 12.37
CA ARG A 119 7.05 -0.36 11.45
C ARG A 119 6.11 -0.58 10.25
N THR A 120 6.16 -1.74 9.60
CA THR A 120 5.31 -1.98 8.43
C THR A 120 3.84 -2.07 8.81
N ILE A 121 3.51 -2.67 9.95
CA ILE A 121 2.13 -2.73 10.44
C ILE A 121 1.62 -1.33 10.83
N ALA A 122 2.42 -0.53 11.54
CA ALA A 122 2.06 0.84 11.89
C ALA A 122 1.80 1.69 10.63
N LEU A 123 2.65 1.58 9.61
CA LEU A 123 2.48 2.26 8.33
C LEU A 123 1.18 1.86 7.63
N ARG A 124 0.87 0.55 7.59
CA ARG A 124 -0.38 0.05 7.00
C ARG A 124 -1.61 0.58 7.72
N LEU A 125 -1.56 0.65 9.05
CA LEU A 125 -2.64 1.15 9.91
C LEU A 125 -2.70 2.68 9.96
N ASN A 126 -1.73 3.38 9.34
CA ASN A 126 -1.58 4.83 9.39
C ASN A 126 -1.49 5.38 10.83
N ILE A 127 -0.78 4.66 11.71
CA ILE A 127 -0.55 5.05 13.11
C ILE A 127 0.95 5.17 13.42
N THR A 128 1.28 5.83 14.53
CA THR A 128 2.67 5.95 14.98
C THR A 128 3.23 4.59 15.40
N VAL A 129 4.53 4.39 15.14
CA VAL A 129 5.26 3.19 15.63
C VAL A 129 5.20 3.11 17.15
N GLU A 130 5.22 4.26 17.82
CA GLU A 130 5.15 4.37 19.28
C GLU A 130 3.79 3.87 19.81
N ALA A 131 2.68 4.32 19.21
CA ALA A 131 1.35 3.86 19.59
C ALA A 131 1.19 2.34 19.45
N LEU A 132 1.68 1.76 18.35
CA LEU A 132 1.62 0.31 18.16
C LEU A 132 2.57 -0.44 19.10
N SER A 133 3.79 0.07 19.31
CA SER A 133 4.76 -0.57 20.21
C SER A 133 4.24 -0.66 21.65
N ALA A 134 3.45 0.33 22.08
CA ALA A 134 2.85 0.36 23.41
C ALA A 134 1.82 -0.76 23.68
N THR A 135 1.29 -1.42 22.64
CA THR A 135 0.32 -2.53 22.79
C THR A 135 0.99 -3.91 22.85
N VAL A 136 2.28 -4.00 22.52
CA VAL A 136 3.02 -5.25 22.48
C VAL A 136 3.48 -5.65 23.87
N GLN A 137 3.08 -6.84 24.33
CA GLN A 137 3.50 -7.36 25.63
C GLN A 137 5.02 -7.61 25.63
N GLY A 138 5.71 -7.10 26.65
CA GLY A 138 7.16 -7.17 26.75
C GLY A 138 7.92 -6.05 26.04
N GLY A 139 7.21 -5.14 25.34
CA GLY A 139 7.78 -4.00 24.64
C GLY A 139 8.42 -4.36 23.29
N VAL A 140 8.90 -3.33 22.59
CA VAL A 140 9.56 -3.44 21.28
C VAL A 140 10.94 -2.80 21.37
N SER A 141 12.00 -3.59 21.23
CA SER A 141 13.39 -3.10 21.24
C SER A 141 13.87 -2.63 19.86
N ASP A 142 13.33 -3.23 18.80
CA ASP A 142 13.64 -2.90 17.41
C ASP A 142 12.33 -2.98 16.58
N PRO A 143 11.77 -1.85 16.13
CA PRO A 143 10.53 -1.84 15.35
C PRO A 143 10.68 -2.39 13.93
N ASP A 144 11.92 -2.62 13.47
CA ASP A 144 12.25 -3.15 12.15
C ASP A 144 12.58 -4.65 12.19
N ALA A 145 12.61 -5.26 13.38
CA ALA A 145 12.71 -6.70 13.52
C ALA A 145 11.41 -7.40 13.06
N LEU A 146 11.54 -8.59 12.48
CA LEU A 146 10.41 -9.41 12.07
C LEU A 146 9.60 -9.83 13.29
N VAL A 147 8.28 -9.64 13.22
CA VAL A 147 7.36 -10.16 14.23
C VAL A 147 7.05 -11.63 13.97
N GLN A 148 6.58 -12.34 15.00
CA GLN A 148 6.08 -13.71 14.83
C GLN A 148 4.87 -13.70 13.89
N VAL A 149 4.88 -14.58 12.90
CA VAL A 149 3.78 -14.77 11.94
C VAL A 149 2.65 -15.62 12.53
N ASP A 150 1.49 -15.56 11.89
CA ASP A 150 0.32 -16.37 12.19
C ASP A 150 -0.26 -16.15 13.60
N ASN A 151 -0.13 -14.92 14.12
CA ASN A 151 -0.62 -14.55 15.45
C ASN A 151 -1.47 -13.28 15.41
N PHE A 152 -2.35 -13.10 16.40
CA PHE A 152 -3.08 -11.86 16.59
C PHE A 152 -2.32 -10.93 17.54
N MET A 153 -1.96 -9.75 17.04
CA MET A 153 -1.36 -8.66 17.80
C MET A 153 -2.44 -7.63 18.17
N LYS A 154 -2.37 -7.08 19.39
CA LYS A 154 -3.23 -5.99 19.85
C LYS A 154 -2.92 -4.70 19.10
N VAL A 155 -3.95 -3.93 18.74
CA VAL A 155 -3.83 -2.65 18.03
C VAL A 155 -4.50 -1.56 18.87
N PRO A 156 -3.88 -0.37 19.01
CA PRO A 156 -4.49 0.73 19.75
C PRO A 156 -5.74 1.22 19.01
N GLN A 157 -6.90 1.12 19.65
CA GLN A 157 -8.17 1.58 19.09
C GLN A 157 -8.59 2.90 19.74
N CYS A 158 -9.09 3.83 18.93
CA CYS A 158 -9.71 5.06 19.41
C CYS A 158 -11.09 4.75 20.00
N SER A 159 -11.45 5.25 21.18
CA SER A 159 -12.77 5.02 21.77
C SER A 159 -13.37 6.28 22.38
N PRO A 160 -14.65 6.61 22.11
CA PRO A 160 -15.58 5.91 21.23
C PRO A 160 -15.35 6.26 19.74
N SER A 161 -15.33 5.24 18.87
CA SER A 161 -15.21 5.41 17.42
C SER A 161 -15.91 4.28 16.67
N VAL A 162 -16.19 4.46 15.38
CA VAL A 162 -16.92 3.49 14.53
C VAL A 162 -16.43 3.51 13.08
N CYS A 163 -16.55 2.39 12.38
CA CYS A 163 -16.54 2.30 10.92
C CYS A 163 -17.88 1.73 10.44
N ASP A 164 -18.32 2.11 9.25
CA ASP A 164 -19.37 1.39 8.53
C ASP A 164 -18.71 0.18 7.87
N VAL A 165 -19.22 -1.05 8.10
CA VAL A 165 -18.56 -2.29 7.64
C VAL A 165 -19.51 -3.09 6.78
N GLU A 166 -19.13 -3.32 5.52
CA GLU A 166 -19.97 -4.01 4.55
C GLU A 166 -19.15 -4.99 3.67
N PRO A 167 -19.77 -6.04 3.12
CA PRO A 167 -19.13 -6.89 2.12
C PRO A 167 -18.91 -6.12 0.80
N TYR A 168 -17.73 -6.26 0.22
CA TYR A 168 -17.35 -5.61 -1.04
C TYR A 168 -16.83 -6.63 -2.06
N HIS A 169 -17.38 -6.61 -3.26
CA HIS A 169 -16.90 -7.41 -4.39
C HIS A 169 -15.63 -6.77 -4.98
N PHE A 170 -14.46 -7.30 -4.62
CA PHE A 170 -13.17 -6.77 -5.04
C PHE A 170 -12.78 -7.29 -6.41
N THR A 171 -13.06 -6.48 -7.44
CA THR A 171 -12.89 -6.87 -8.85
C THR A 171 -11.60 -6.35 -9.49
N TYR A 172 -11.01 -5.26 -8.98
CA TYR A 172 -9.77 -4.67 -9.47
C TYR A 172 -9.21 -3.65 -8.46
N GLY A 173 -7.89 -3.48 -8.41
CA GLY A 173 -7.20 -2.50 -7.56
C GLY A 173 -6.30 -3.15 -6.52
N THR A 174 -5.73 -2.38 -5.58
CA THR A 174 -5.10 -2.89 -4.36
C THR A 174 -5.90 -2.47 -3.13
N TYR A 175 -5.56 -2.94 -1.92
CA TYR A 175 -6.18 -2.35 -0.72
C TYR A 175 -5.79 -0.88 -0.53
N LYS A 176 -4.67 -0.40 -1.07
CA LYS A 176 -4.35 1.03 -1.09
C LYS A 176 -5.38 1.81 -1.91
N ASP A 177 -5.70 1.32 -3.12
CA ASP A 177 -6.73 1.94 -3.96
C ASP A 177 -8.10 1.94 -3.26
N LEU A 178 -8.46 0.86 -2.55
CA LEU A 178 -9.70 0.80 -1.77
C LEU A 178 -9.68 1.75 -0.57
N ALA A 179 -8.61 1.75 0.22
CA ALA A 179 -8.45 2.57 1.41
C ALA A 179 -8.62 4.06 1.08
N ASP A 180 -7.96 4.53 0.00
CA ASP A 180 -8.08 5.90 -0.48
C ASP A 180 -9.51 6.25 -0.89
N LYS A 181 -10.22 5.29 -1.50
CA LYS A 181 -11.58 5.48 -1.99
C LYS A 181 -12.61 5.62 -0.87
N VAL A 182 -12.45 4.88 0.24
CA VAL A 182 -13.46 4.78 1.31
C VAL A 182 -13.08 5.47 2.62
N GLY A 183 -11.94 6.15 2.66
CA GLY A 183 -11.45 6.78 3.89
C GLY A 183 -11.12 5.75 4.98
N SER A 184 -10.35 4.73 4.61
CA SER A 184 -9.87 3.67 5.50
C SER A 184 -8.35 3.56 5.40
N THR A 185 -7.76 2.51 5.96
CA THR A 185 -6.32 2.23 5.86
C THR A 185 -6.09 0.81 5.34
N VAL A 186 -4.94 0.59 4.68
CA VAL A 186 -4.55 -0.75 4.20
C VAL A 186 -4.59 -1.76 5.34
N GLY A 187 -4.06 -1.37 6.50
CA GLY A 187 -3.98 -2.20 7.70
C GLY A 187 -5.34 -2.54 8.29
N GLN A 188 -6.30 -1.61 8.26
CA GLN A 188 -7.68 -1.91 8.67
C GLN A 188 -8.31 -2.93 7.73
N ILE A 189 -8.23 -2.73 6.40
CA ILE A 189 -8.79 -3.67 5.44
C ILE A 189 -8.12 -5.06 5.59
N MET A 190 -6.80 -5.13 5.79
CA MET A 190 -6.11 -6.39 6.08
C MET A 190 -6.60 -7.05 7.36
N ALA A 191 -6.78 -6.29 8.44
CA ALA A 191 -7.20 -6.84 9.72
C ALA A 191 -8.65 -7.38 9.70
N PHE A 192 -9.53 -6.81 8.87
CA PHE A 192 -10.86 -7.36 8.60
C PHE A 192 -10.85 -8.56 7.63
N ASN A 193 -9.72 -8.80 6.94
CA ASN A 193 -9.56 -9.87 5.93
C ASN A 193 -8.23 -10.63 6.13
N PRO A 194 -7.99 -11.24 7.31
CA PRO A 194 -6.65 -11.68 7.75
C PRO A 194 -6.02 -12.77 6.87
N THR A 195 -6.81 -13.50 6.10
CA THR A 195 -6.34 -14.58 5.22
C THR A 195 -6.22 -14.18 3.76
N TYR A 196 -6.56 -12.94 3.40
CA TYR A 196 -6.48 -12.45 2.03
C TYR A 196 -5.10 -11.85 1.75
N ASN A 197 -4.40 -12.40 0.75
CA ASN A 197 -3.16 -11.82 0.23
C ASN A 197 -3.39 -11.17 -1.14
N HIS A 198 -3.80 -11.97 -2.13
CA HIS A 198 -4.09 -11.51 -3.47
C HIS A 198 -5.06 -12.47 -4.16
N SER A 199 -5.68 -12.04 -5.25
CA SER A 199 -6.52 -12.90 -6.09
C SER A 199 -6.43 -12.50 -7.55
N ASP A 200 -6.31 -13.47 -8.45
CA ASP A 200 -6.22 -13.17 -9.86
C ASP A 200 -7.61 -12.96 -10.51
N VAL A 201 -7.68 -12.16 -11.58
CA VAL A 201 -8.91 -11.96 -12.37
C VAL A 201 -9.30 -13.20 -13.18
N ALA A 202 -8.36 -14.13 -13.41
CA ALA A 202 -8.57 -15.29 -14.28
C ALA A 202 -9.36 -16.42 -13.59
N ARG A 203 -9.40 -16.46 -12.26
CA ARG A 203 -10.04 -17.52 -11.46
C ARG A 203 -11.42 -17.16 -10.87
N GLY A 204 -12.12 -16.12 -11.36
CA GLY A 204 -13.54 -15.91 -11.03
C GLY A 204 -14.00 -14.47 -10.81
N GLN A 205 -15.13 -14.32 -10.09
CA GLN A 205 -15.90 -13.05 -9.95
C GLN A 205 -15.24 -11.95 -9.10
N GLY A 206 -14.02 -12.13 -8.60
CA GLY A 206 -13.48 -11.27 -7.53
C GLY A 206 -13.66 -11.89 -6.15
N ALA A 207 -12.74 -11.58 -5.24
CA ALA A 207 -12.91 -11.93 -3.84
C ALA A 207 -13.98 -11.03 -3.20
N VAL A 208 -14.76 -11.55 -2.26
CA VAL A 208 -15.58 -10.71 -1.39
C VAL A 208 -14.77 -10.42 -0.15
N VAL A 209 -14.51 -9.15 0.10
CA VAL A 209 -13.75 -8.67 1.26
C VAL A 209 -14.68 -7.89 2.20
N THR A 210 -14.41 -7.95 3.50
CA THR A 210 -15.07 -7.12 4.50
C THR A 210 -14.42 -5.74 4.47
N LEU A 211 -15.16 -4.71 4.08
CA LEU A 211 -14.61 -3.37 3.86
C LEU A 211 -15.04 -2.41 4.97
N PRO A 212 -14.14 -1.97 5.86
CA PRO A 212 -14.39 -0.87 6.78
C PRO A 212 -14.29 0.47 6.04
N MET A 213 -15.30 1.33 6.23
CA MET A 213 -15.49 2.60 5.53
C MET A 213 -15.86 3.71 6.52
N ASN A 214 -15.63 4.97 6.15
CA ASN A 214 -16.05 6.15 6.90
C ASN A 214 -15.69 6.09 8.40
N CYS A 215 -14.49 5.58 8.70
CA CYS A 215 -14.03 5.36 10.06
C CYS A 215 -13.83 6.70 10.77
N ARG A 216 -14.48 6.88 11.93
CA ARG A 216 -14.57 8.17 12.62
C ARG A 216 -14.72 8.04 14.13
N ASN A 217 -14.23 9.05 14.84
CA ASN A 217 -14.51 9.23 16.26
C ASN A 217 -15.97 9.69 16.45
N LEU A 218 -16.60 9.28 17.56
CA LEU A 218 -17.98 9.62 17.88
C LEU A 218 -18.13 10.83 18.80
N GLY A 219 -17.02 11.41 19.26
CA GLY A 219 -16.98 12.63 20.05
C GLY A 219 -15.58 13.20 20.13
N ASP A 220 -15.46 14.38 20.75
CA ASP A 220 -14.19 15.09 20.88
C ASP A 220 -13.26 14.46 21.94
N ASN A 221 -13.83 13.77 22.93
CA ASN A 221 -13.08 13.09 23.98
C ASN A 221 -12.87 11.61 23.62
N VAL A 222 -11.70 11.31 23.07
CA VAL A 222 -11.31 9.98 22.61
C VAL A 222 -10.15 9.47 23.44
N THR A 223 -10.27 8.24 23.93
CA THR A 223 -9.22 7.52 24.65
C THR A 223 -8.67 6.39 23.80
N VAL A 224 -7.39 6.08 23.97
CA VAL A 224 -6.76 4.89 23.36
C VAL A 224 -7.03 3.67 24.24
N ILE A 225 -7.53 2.59 23.64
CA ILE A 225 -7.74 1.29 24.31
C ILE A 225 -6.92 0.20 23.59
N SER A 226 -6.31 -0.73 24.34
CA SER A 226 -5.46 -1.82 23.83
C SER A 226 -5.58 -3.14 24.56
#